data_AF-A0A7W1TQX7-F1
#
_entry.id   AF-A0A7W1TQX7-F1
#
_cell.length_a   1.000
_cell.length_b   1.000
_cell.length_c   1.000
_cell.angle_alpha   90.00
_cell.angle_beta   90.00
_cell.angle_gamma   90.00
#
_symmetry.space_group_name_H-M   'P 1'
#
loop_
_entity.id
_entity.type
_entity.pdbx_description
1 polymer ?
#
loop_
_entity_poly.entity_id
_entity_poly.type
_entity_poly.pdbx_seq_one_letter_code
_entity_poly.pdbx_strand_id
1 'polypeptide(L)'
;MALPVPVNQTLNISEARQRFSQLLNQVFHRKTRILLEKNGIPVAAIISAADFERFMQLEARRNEHFKVLDELQSSFEDVPEEELAHEIMRARTLVRQEQGEQAPSI
;
A
#
# COMPACT_ATOMS: atom_id res chain seq x y z
N MET A 1 2.53 -16.41 -14.36
CA MET A 1 1.12 -16.09 -14.66
C MET A 1 0.68 -15.01 -13.68
N ALA A 2 0.22 -13.85 -14.16
CA ALA A 2 -0.31 -12.80 -13.28
C ALA A 2 -1.61 -13.31 -12.63
N LEU A 3 -1.70 -13.22 -11.30
CA LEU A 3 -2.96 -13.54 -10.61
C LEU A 3 -4.01 -12.52 -11.06
N PRO A 4 -5.23 -12.95 -11.44
CA PRO A 4 -6.29 -12.02 -11.84
C PRO A 4 -6.58 -11.07 -10.69
N VAL A 5 -6.61 -9.77 -10.99
CA VAL A 5 -6.96 -8.73 -10.01
C VAL A 5 -8.44 -8.84 -9.65
N PRO A 6 -8.82 -8.99 -8.37
CA PRO A 6 -10.22 -9.06 -7.98
C PRO A 6 -10.96 -7.77 -8.32
N VAL A 7 -12.22 -7.87 -8.77
CA VAL A 7 -13.06 -6.69 -9.06
C VAL A 7 -13.54 -6.07 -7.75
N ASN A 8 -13.42 -4.75 -7.60
CA ASN A 8 -13.95 -4.02 -6.46
C ASN A 8 -15.44 -3.73 -6.68
N GLN A 9 -16.26 -4.04 -5.68
CA GLN A 9 -17.69 -3.76 -5.68
C GLN A 9 -18.08 -3.02 -4.41
N THR A 10 -18.94 -2.02 -4.51
CA THR A 10 -19.47 -1.29 -3.36
C THR A 10 -20.90 -1.73 -3.08
N LEU A 11 -21.23 -2.01 -1.82
CA LEU A 11 -22.55 -2.45 -1.38
C LEU A 11 -22.97 -1.76 -0.09
N ASN A 12 -24.25 -1.43 0.04
CA ASN A 12 -24.81 -1.04 1.32
C ASN A 12 -24.82 -2.23 2.28
N ILE A 13 -24.54 -2.01 3.57
CA ILE A 13 -24.56 -3.05 4.61
C ILE A 13 -25.88 -3.84 4.62
N SER A 14 -27.01 -3.17 4.38
CA SER A 14 -28.32 -3.82 4.35
C SER A 14 -28.42 -4.86 3.23
N GLU A 15 -27.88 -4.55 2.05
CA GLU A 15 -27.83 -5.47 0.90
C GLU A 15 -26.83 -6.60 1.14
N ALA A 16 -25.66 -6.27 1.69
CA ALA A 16 -24.63 -7.26 1.99
C ALA A 16 -25.13 -8.31 3.00
N ARG A 17 -25.92 -7.90 4.00
CA ARG A 17 -26.52 -8.81 4.97
C ARG A 17 -27.48 -9.81 4.31
N GLN A 18 -28.28 -9.36 3.33
CA GLN A 18 -29.24 -10.23 2.64
C GLN A 18 -28.55 -11.29 1.77
N ARG A 19 -27.38 -10.97 1.22
CA ARG A 19 -26.65 -11.83 0.27
C ARG A 19 -25.35 -12.40 0.83
N PHE A 20 -25.18 -12.38 2.15
CA PHE A 20 -23.89 -12.62 2.80
C PHE A 20 -23.21 -13.92 2.36
N SER A 21 -23.94 -15.04 2.34
CA SER A 21 -23.40 -16.35 1.92
C SER A 21 -22.93 -16.37 0.47
N GLN A 22 -23.65 -15.70 -0.44
CA GLN A 22 -23.25 -15.61 -1.86
C GLN A 22 -21.99 -14.76 -2.01
N LEU A 23 -21.94 -13.63 -1.32
CA LEU A 23 -20.81 -12.71 -1.33
C LEU A 23 -19.54 -13.39 -0.78
N LEU A 24 -19.66 -14.16 0.31
CA LEU A 24 -18.53 -14.94 0.84
C LEU A 24 -17.97 -15.94 -0.17
N ASN A 25 -18.82 -16.64 -0.93
CA ASN A 25 -18.35 -17.56 -1.98
C ASN A 25 -17.58 -16.81 -3.08
N GLN A 26 -18.07 -15.64 -3.51
CA GLN A 26 -17.40 -14.82 -4.53
C GLN A 26 -16.04 -14.30 -4.05
N VAL A 27 -15.98 -13.84 -2.80
CA VAL A 27 -14.76 -13.36 -2.16
C VAL A 27 -13.76 -14.50 -1.94
N PHE A 28 -14.22 -15.68 -1.49
CA PHE A 28 -13.39 -16.86 -1.28
C PHE A 28 -12.66 -17.29 -2.57
N HIS A 29 -13.37 -17.30 -3.70
CA HIS A 29 -12.78 -17.60 -5.01
C HIS A 29 -11.96 -16.44 -5.60
N ARG A 30 -11.67 -15.39 -4.81
CA ARG A 30 -10.91 -14.19 -5.21
C ARG A 30 -11.47 -13.49 -6.44
N LYS A 31 -12.78 -13.62 -6.69
CA LYS A 31 -13.43 -12.98 -7.84
C LYS A 31 -13.70 -11.51 -7.57
N THR A 32 -13.98 -11.17 -6.29
CA THR A 32 -14.40 -9.83 -5.90
C THR A 32 -13.87 -9.45 -4.52
N ARG A 33 -13.66 -8.14 -4.33
CA ARG A 33 -13.50 -7.47 -3.03
C ARG A 33 -14.66 -6.52 -2.84
N ILE A 34 -15.25 -6.49 -1.65
CA ILE A 34 -16.48 -5.74 -1.40
C ILE A 34 -16.19 -4.62 -0.41
N LEU A 35 -16.53 -3.38 -0.78
CA LEU A 35 -16.57 -2.23 0.10
C LEU A 35 -17.98 -2.07 0.65
N LEU A 36 -18.11 -2.11 1.97
CA LEU A 36 -19.38 -1.94 2.67
C LEU A 36 -19.59 -0.48 3.03
N GLU A 37 -20.76 0.03 2.71
CA GLU A 37 -21.15 1.40 3.01
C GLU A 37 -22.36 1.49 3.93
N LYS A 38 -22.36 2.53 4.77
CA LYS A 38 -23.52 2.99 5.53
C LYS A 38 -23.84 4.40 5.08
N ASN A 39 -25.01 4.60 4.47
CA ASN A 39 -25.46 5.91 3.96
C ASN A 39 -24.41 6.58 3.03
N GLY A 40 -23.75 5.80 2.17
CA GLY A 40 -22.72 6.28 1.24
C GLY A 40 -21.34 6.50 1.86
N ILE A 41 -21.16 6.21 3.15
CA ILE A 41 -19.85 6.27 3.83
C ILE A 41 -19.25 4.87 3.85
N PRO A 42 -18.04 4.66 3.29
CA PRO A 42 -17.31 3.40 3.42
C PRO A 42 -16.95 3.12 4.87
N VAL A 43 -17.33 1.94 5.38
CA VAL A 43 -17.12 1.57 6.79
C VAL A 43 -16.30 0.31 6.98
N ALA A 44 -16.34 -0.63 6.04
CA ALA A 44 -15.64 -1.90 6.15
C ALA A 44 -15.42 -2.51 4.76
N ALA A 45 -14.56 -3.52 4.66
CA ALA A 45 -14.40 -4.30 3.45
C ALA A 45 -14.46 -5.81 3.74
N ILE A 46 -15.00 -6.58 2.81
CA ILE A 46 -14.93 -8.04 2.82
C ILE A 46 -13.94 -8.44 1.72
N ILE A 47 -12.86 -9.11 2.13
CA ILE A 47 -11.79 -9.59 1.26
C ILE A 47 -11.49 -11.05 1.54
N SER A 48 -10.78 -11.71 0.62
CA SER A 48 -10.38 -13.10 0.80
C SER A 48 -9.37 -13.22 1.94
N ALA A 49 -9.30 -14.37 2.62
CA ALA A 49 -8.33 -14.62 3.68
C ALA A 49 -6.88 -14.36 3.21
N ALA A 50 -6.56 -14.72 1.98
CA ALA A 50 -5.23 -14.48 1.41
C ALA A 50 -4.94 -13.00 1.10
N ASP A 51 -5.94 -12.23 0.68
CA ASP A 51 -5.80 -10.77 0.55
C ASP A 51 -5.61 -10.12 1.93
N PHE A 52 -6.29 -10.65 2.96
CA PHE A 52 -6.13 -10.19 4.34
C PHE A 52 -4.73 -10.49 4.88
N GLU A 53 -4.20 -11.69 4.68
CA GLU A 53 -2.81 -12.02 5.02
C GLU A 53 -1.79 -11.12 4.32
N ARG A 54 -2.00 -10.87 3.01
CA ARG A 54 -1.16 -9.94 2.24
C ARG A 54 -1.25 -8.52 2.78
N PHE A 55 -2.43 -8.06 3.16
CA PHE A 55 -2.63 -6.76 3.78
C PHE A 55 -1.86 -6.65 5.10
N MET A 56 -1.99 -7.65 5.99
CA MET A 56 -1.25 -7.70 7.25
C MET A 56 0.27 -7.68 7.06
N GLN A 57 0.79 -8.41 6.07
CA GLN A 57 2.22 -8.38 5.73
C GLN A 57 2.68 -7.00 5.25
N LEU A 58 1.86 -6.32 4.44
CA LEU A 58 2.17 -4.96 3.99
C LEU A 58 2.13 -3.95 5.15
N GLU A 59 1.19 -4.09 6.08
CA GLU A 59 1.14 -3.25 7.28
C GLU A 59 2.37 -3.45 8.18
N ALA A 60 2.78 -4.71 8.39
CA ALA A 60 3.97 -5.03 9.18
C ALA A 60 5.24 -4.40 8.57
N ARG A 61 5.45 -4.58 7.26
CA ARG A 61 6.59 -3.97 6.54
C ARG A 61 6.56 -2.46 6.58
N ARG A 62 5.37 -1.85 6.48
CA ARG A 62 5.23 -0.38 6.61
C ARG A 62 5.75 0.07 7.96
N ASN A 63 5.30 -0.56 9.04
CA ASN A 63 5.74 -0.19 10.40
C ASN A 63 7.25 -0.39 10.59
N GLU A 64 7.86 -1.39 9.95
CA GLU A 64 9.31 -1.59 9.98
C GLU A 64 10.07 -0.51 9.19
N HIS A 65 9.59 -0.16 7.99
CA HIS A 65 10.23 0.86 7.16
C HIS A 65 10.14 2.26 7.78
N PHE A 66 9.03 2.60 8.43
CA PHE A 66 8.90 3.89 9.11
C PHE A 66 9.85 4.01 10.30
N LYS A 67 10.13 2.93 11.05
CA LYS A 67 11.15 2.97 12.11
C LYS A 67 12.55 3.31 11.59
N VAL A 68 12.93 2.75 10.44
CA VAL A 68 14.22 3.07 9.82
C VAL A 68 14.27 4.53 9.40
N LEU A 69 13.16 5.08 8.89
CA LEU A 69 13.07 6.50 8.55
C LEU A 69 13.14 7.40 9.80
N ASP A 70 12.51 7.00 10.91
CA ASP A 70 12.58 7.73 12.19
C ASP A 70 14.01 7.71 12.75
N GLU A 71 14.69 6.56 12.76
CA GLU A 71 16.10 6.44 13.17
C GLU A 71 17.04 7.29 12.30
N LEU A 72 16.78 7.27 10.98
CA LEU A 72 17.51 8.11 10.03
C LEU A 72 17.29 9.58 10.35
N GLN A 73 16.04 10.01 10.53
CA GLN A 73 15.69 11.39 10.84
C GLN A 73 16.34 11.87 12.15
N SER A 74 16.30 11.07 13.21
CA SER A 74 16.94 11.43 14.48
C SER A 74 18.45 11.57 14.37
N SER A 75 19.10 10.88 13.43
CA SER A 75 20.53 11.04 13.16
C SER A 75 20.88 12.40 12.52
N PHE A 76 19.88 13.16 12.04
CA PHE A 76 20.06 14.47 11.41
C PHE A 76 19.40 15.62 12.18
N GLU A 77 18.91 15.39 13.41
CA GLU A 77 18.26 16.44 14.23
C GLU A 77 19.18 17.63 14.53
N ASP A 78 20.50 17.40 14.63
CA ASP A 78 21.49 18.44 14.90
C ASP A 78 22.01 19.15 13.63
N VAL A 79 21.53 18.76 12.44
CA VAL A 79 21.97 19.36 11.17
C VAL A 79 21.04 20.50 10.77
N PRO A 80 21.55 21.72 10.50
CA PRO A 80 20.74 22.82 9.99
C PRO A 80 20.03 22.45 8.68
N GLU A 81 18.76 22.86 8.55
CA GLU A 81 17.90 22.49 7.42
C GLU A 81 18.49 22.91 6.06
N GLU A 82 19.15 24.06 6.00
CA GLU A 82 19.81 24.58 4.79
C GLU A 82 20.98 23.69 4.34
N GLU A 83 21.75 23.15 5.30
CA GLU A 83 22.87 22.24 5.03
C GLU A 83 22.36 20.86 4.59
N LEU A 84 21.32 20.36 5.26
CA LEU A 84 20.67 19.10 4.91
C LEU A 84 20.07 19.15 3.49
N ALA A 85 19.37 20.23 3.14
CA ALA A 85 18.80 20.43 1.82
C ALA A 85 19.87 20.48 0.72
N HIS A 86 21.00 21.14 1.01
CA HIS A 86 22.13 21.20 0.09
C HIS A 86 22.73 19.80 -0.14
N GLU A 87 22.89 18.99 0.90
CA GLU A 87 23.43 17.63 0.76
C GLU A 87 22.47 16.66 0.06
N ILE A 88 21.17 16.75 0.33
CA ILE A 88 20.17 15.95 -0.39
C ILE A 88 20.21 16.28 -1.89
N MET A 89 20.39 17.56 -2.24
CA MET A 89 20.49 17.98 -3.64
C MET A 89 21.76 17.43 -4.31
N ARG A 90 22.90 17.47 -3.61
CA ARG A 90 24.15 16.86 -4.08
C ARG A 90 23.99 15.36 -4.30
N ALA A 91 23.49 14.63 -3.31
CA ALA A 91 23.28 13.19 -3.38
C ALA A 91 22.33 12.78 -4.52
N ARG A 92 21.20 13.49 -4.70
CA ARG A 92 20.28 13.22 -5.83
C ARG A 92 20.92 13.45 -7.19
N THR A 93 21.81 14.43 -7.29
CA THR A 93 22.53 14.72 -8.55
C THR A 93 23.51 13.61 -8.87
N LEU A 94 24.24 13.12 -7.89
CA LEU A 94 25.19 12.00 -8.04
C LEU A 94 24.47 10.72 -8.48
N VAL A 95 23.39 10.33 -7.81
CA VAL A 95 22.61 9.13 -8.18
C VAL A 95 22.03 9.24 -9.60
N ARG A 96 21.58 10.44 -10.01
CA ARG A 96 21.06 10.66 -11.36
C ARG A 96 22.15 10.55 -12.44
N GLN A 97 23.39 10.90 -12.12
CA GLN A 97 24.53 10.72 -13.02
C GLN A 97 24.92 9.24 -13.13
N GLU A 98 24.96 8.53 -12.00
CA GLU A 98 25.26 7.09 -11.97
C GLU A 98 24.18 6.24 -12.68
N GLN A 99 22.90 6.60 -12.56
CA GLN A 99 21.82 5.90 -13.27
C GLN A 99 21.67 6.31 -14.74
N GLY A 100 22.18 7.48 -15.13
CA GLY A 100 22.30 7.90 -16.53
C GLY A 100 23.34 7.09 -17.31
N GLU A 101 24.35 6.55 -16.62
CA GLU A 101 25.40 5.69 -17.20
C GLU A 101 25.01 4.20 -17.27
N GLN A 102 23.97 3.77 -16.55
CA GLN A 102 23.44 2.40 -16.57
C GLN A 102 22.09 2.28 -17.31
N ALA A 103 21.89 3.03 -18.39
CA ALA A 103 20.78 2.75 -19.29
C ALA A 103 21.01 1.39 -19.98
N PRO A 104 20.07 0.43 -19.88
CA PRO A 104 20.22 -0.86 -20.55
C PRO A 104 20.09 -0.67 -22.05
N SER A 105 21.11 -1.14 -22.80
CA SER A 105 20.85 -1.77 -24.09
C SER A 105 20.01 -3.00 -23.82
N ILE A 106 18.75 -3.00 -24.29
CA ILE A 106 17.98 -4.05 -24.99
C ILE A 106 16.55 -3.52 -25.16
#